data_AF-A0A958FUJ0-F1
#
_entry.id   AF-A0A958FUJ0-F1
#
_cell.length_a   1.000
_cell.length_b   1.000
_cell.length_c   1.000
_cell.angle_alpha   90.00
_cell.angle_beta   90.00
_cell.angle_gamma   90.00
#
_symmetry.space_group_name_H-M   'P 1'
#
loop_
_entity.id
_entity.type
_entity.pdbx_description
1 polymer ?
#
loop_
_entity_poly.entity_id
_entity_poly.type
_entity_poly.pdbx_seq_one_letter_code
_entity_poly.pdbx_strand_id
1 'polypeptide(L)'
;MKKRYVCMVALLWWSICAHAAFDFPAYSARHAALSNSYLAAPGRDGFLLNPALSANAAGFYAALNYSRLFNLAELRYTNGIFSLPLRDWGVGASVESFGGNLYSETRITLNAARVMLSDRLSAGFSAHLYRISVENYESTGTVGVSVGLLYSL
;
A
#
# COMPACT_ATOMS: atom_id res chain seq x y z
N MET A 1 16.57 30.44 12.85
CA MET A 1 15.58 30.45 11.75
C MET A 1 16.10 29.85 10.44
N LYS A 2 17.32 30.13 9.96
CA LYS A 2 17.85 29.65 8.66
C LYS A 2 17.85 28.10 8.45
N LYS A 3 18.12 27.29 9.48
CA LYS A 3 18.18 25.81 9.36
C LYS A 3 16.84 25.13 9.03
N ARG A 4 15.69 25.73 9.41
CA ARG A 4 14.36 25.15 9.15
C ARG A 4 13.97 25.23 7.67
N TYR A 5 14.31 26.34 7.01
CA TYR A 5 14.05 26.53 5.59
C TYR A 5 14.92 25.63 4.71
N VAL A 6 16.16 25.36 5.11
CA VAL A 6 17.06 24.45 4.37
C VAL A 6 16.51 23.02 4.33
N CYS A 7 15.99 22.51 5.46
CA CYS A 7 15.38 21.17 5.52
C CYS A 7 14.12 21.07 4.66
N MET A 8 13.29 22.11 4.67
CA MET A 8 12.05 22.16 3.88
C MET A 8 12.33 22.26 2.38
N VAL A 9 13.33 23.05 1.97
CA VAL A 9 13.77 23.16 0.57
C VAL A 9 14.42 21.85 0.09
N ALA A 10 15.22 21.19 0.94
CA ALA A 10 15.80 19.89 0.62
C ALA A 10 14.74 18.80 0.43
N LEU A 11 13.69 18.79 1.27
CA LEU A 11 12.55 17.89 1.11
C LEU A 11 11.79 18.15 -0.19
N LEU A 12 11.55 19.42 -0.53
CA LEU A 12 10.88 19.80 -1.78
C LEU A 12 11.68 19.41 -3.02
N TRP A 13 13.01 19.53 -3.00
CA TRP A 13 13.86 19.08 -4.10
C TRP A 13 13.89 17.56 -4.26
N TRP A 14 13.77 16.80 -3.16
CA TRP A 14 13.74 15.35 -3.24
C TRP A 14 12.48 14.82 -3.93
N SER A 15 11.37 15.54 -3.82
CA SER A 15 10.09 15.20 -4.48
C SER A 15 10.14 15.26 -6.01
N ILE A 16 11.13 15.94 -6.62
CA ILE A 16 11.22 16.07 -8.09
C ILE A 16 11.56 14.72 -8.77
N CYS A 17 12.16 13.78 -8.03
CA CYS A 17 12.46 12.44 -8.52
C CYS A 17 11.37 11.40 -8.21
N ALA A 18 10.27 11.80 -7.54
CA ALA A 18 9.18 10.90 -7.22
C ALA A 18 8.32 10.69 -8.48
N HIS A 19 8.39 9.50 -9.05
CA HIS A 19 7.54 9.08 -10.16
C HIS A 19 6.23 8.53 -9.60
N ALA A 20 5.12 8.77 -10.31
CA ALA A 20 3.87 8.11 -9.98
C ALA A 20 4.06 6.59 -10.05
N ALA A 21 3.64 5.90 -8.99
CA ALA A 21 3.51 4.45 -9.00
C ALA A 21 2.18 4.05 -9.68
N PHE A 22 1.80 2.78 -9.56
CA PHE A 22 0.53 2.28 -10.11
C PHE A 22 -0.66 3.00 -9.50
N ASP A 23 -1.70 3.20 -10.32
CA ASP A 23 -2.97 3.71 -9.86
C ASP A 23 -3.62 2.73 -8.87
N PHE A 24 -4.49 3.27 -8.01
CA PHE A 24 -5.07 2.55 -6.88
C PHE A 24 -6.48 2.02 -7.22
N PRO A 25 -6.64 0.80 -7.77
CA PRO A 25 -7.94 0.14 -7.73
C PRO A 25 -8.29 -0.22 -6.28
N ALA A 26 -9.58 -0.38 -6.00
CA ALA A 26 -10.01 -0.84 -4.69
C ALA A 26 -9.47 -2.26 -4.41
N TYR A 27 -8.63 -2.37 -3.37
CA TYR A 27 -7.89 -3.62 -3.05
C TYR A 27 -8.78 -4.79 -2.62
N SER A 28 -9.96 -4.48 -2.10
CA SER A 28 -10.94 -5.44 -1.60
C SER A 28 -12.35 -4.89 -1.81
N ALA A 29 -13.35 -5.77 -1.76
CA ALA A 29 -14.75 -5.36 -1.81
C ALA A 29 -15.10 -4.37 -0.69
N ARG A 30 -14.44 -4.48 0.47
CA ARG A 30 -14.60 -3.55 1.60
C ARG A 30 -14.05 -2.17 1.27
N HIS A 31 -12.86 -2.09 0.70
CA HIS A 31 -12.30 -0.81 0.25
C HIS A 31 -13.19 -0.16 -0.81
N ALA A 32 -13.71 -0.95 -1.76
CA ALA A 32 -14.63 -0.46 -2.79
C ALA A 32 -15.94 0.09 -2.19
N ALA A 33 -16.55 -0.65 -1.25
CA ALA A 33 -17.80 -0.26 -0.59
C ALA A 33 -17.66 1.02 0.26
N LEU A 34 -16.44 1.33 0.72
CA LEU A 34 -16.13 2.55 1.47
C LEU A 34 -15.56 3.66 0.57
N SER A 35 -15.67 3.53 -0.76
CA SER A 35 -15.12 4.49 -1.72
C SER A 35 -13.64 4.81 -1.47
N ASN A 36 -12.85 3.78 -1.11
CA ASN A 36 -11.44 3.86 -0.70
C ASN A 36 -11.16 4.80 0.50
N SER A 37 -12.18 5.20 1.27
CA SER A 37 -12.03 6.01 2.49
C SER A 37 -11.57 5.17 3.68
N TYR A 38 -10.36 4.62 3.58
CA TYR A 38 -9.86 3.60 4.51
C TYR A 38 -8.54 3.96 5.22
N LEU A 39 -7.99 5.14 4.96
CA LEU A 39 -6.68 5.63 5.46
C LEU A 39 -6.51 5.62 6.99
N ALA A 40 -7.60 5.73 7.74
CA ALA A 40 -7.63 5.67 9.20
C ALA A 40 -8.69 4.68 9.72
N ALA A 41 -9.32 3.92 8.82
CA ALA A 41 -10.39 3.00 9.20
C ALA A 41 -9.79 1.72 9.80
N PRO A 42 -10.40 1.15 10.85
CA PRO A 42 -9.96 -0.11 11.42
C PRO A 42 -10.12 -1.23 10.39
N GLY A 43 -9.01 -1.92 10.12
CA GLY A 43 -8.92 -2.85 9.00
C GLY A 43 -7.71 -3.76 9.04
N ARG A 44 -7.86 -4.96 8.49
CA ARG A 44 -6.76 -5.94 8.41
C ARG A 44 -5.98 -5.85 7.10
N ASP A 45 -6.57 -5.23 6.07
CA ASP A 45 -6.02 -4.91 4.75
C ASP A 45 -5.63 -3.43 4.57
N GLY A 46 -5.85 -2.61 5.61
CA GLY A 46 -5.61 -1.17 5.54
C GLY A 46 -4.15 -0.76 5.33
N PHE A 47 -3.19 -1.66 5.59
CA PHE A 47 -1.76 -1.39 5.41
C PHE A 47 -1.35 -1.06 3.96
N LEU A 48 -2.19 -1.44 2.98
CA LEU A 48 -2.01 -1.11 1.56
C LEU A 48 -2.26 0.38 1.26
N LEU A 49 -2.98 1.08 2.13
CA LEU A 49 -3.25 2.51 2.02
C LEU A 49 -2.47 3.32 3.06
N ASN A 50 -2.38 2.82 4.28
CA ASN A 50 -1.57 3.41 5.34
C ASN A 50 -0.78 2.32 6.06
N PRO A 51 0.56 2.24 5.85
CA PRO A 51 1.40 1.22 6.48
C PRO A 51 1.22 1.07 7.99
N ALA A 52 0.86 2.14 8.71
CA ALA A 52 0.68 2.11 10.17
C ALA A 52 -0.54 1.29 10.63
N LEU A 53 -1.52 1.02 9.75
CA LEU A 53 -2.76 0.34 10.11
C LEU A 53 -2.55 -1.14 10.49
N SER A 54 -1.47 -1.79 10.02
CA SER A 54 -1.20 -3.18 10.41
C SER A 54 -0.88 -3.34 11.90
N ALA A 55 -0.36 -2.29 12.55
CA ALA A 55 -0.02 -2.33 13.98
C ALA A 55 -1.24 -2.56 14.88
N ASN A 56 -2.44 -2.19 14.41
CA ASN A 56 -3.70 -2.30 15.15
C ASN A 56 -4.64 -3.37 14.56
N ALA A 57 -4.10 -4.32 13.78
CA ALA A 57 -4.90 -5.41 13.22
C ALA A 57 -5.45 -6.33 14.33
N ALA A 58 -6.76 -6.54 14.37
CA ALA A 58 -7.43 -7.28 15.46
C ALA A 58 -7.21 -8.82 15.44
N GLY A 59 -6.42 -9.35 14.52
CA GLY A 59 -6.12 -10.78 14.42
C GLY A 59 -5.48 -11.15 13.09
N PHE A 60 -5.07 -12.42 12.97
CA PHE A 60 -4.62 -13.00 11.71
C PHE A 60 -5.61 -12.73 10.57
N TYR A 61 -5.09 -12.46 9.38
CA TYR A 61 -5.90 -12.22 8.19
C TYR A 61 -5.21 -12.76 6.95
N ALA A 62 -6.01 -13.42 6.12
CA ALA A 62 -5.65 -13.77 4.76
C ALA A 62 -6.87 -13.57 3.87
N ALA A 63 -6.68 -12.99 2.70
CA ALA A 63 -7.75 -12.78 1.73
C ALA A 63 -7.24 -12.90 0.30
N LEU A 64 -8.12 -13.38 -0.58
CA LEU A 64 -7.96 -13.32 -2.02
C LEU A 64 -9.10 -12.48 -2.58
N ASN A 65 -8.76 -11.49 -3.39
CA ASN A 65 -9.70 -10.56 -4.00
C ASN A 65 -9.61 -10.66 -5.51
N TYR A 66 -10.75 -10.52 -6.16
CA TYR A 66 -10.90 -10.52 -7.60
C TYR A 66 -11.91 -9.46 -8.01
N SER A 67 -11.58 -8.65 -9.00
CA SER A 67 -12.52 -7.71 -9.62
C SER A 67 -12.26 -7.54 -11.11
N ARG A 68 -13.28 -7.11 -11.84
CA ARG A 68 -13.20 -6.68 -13.24
C ARG A 68 -13.79 -5.29 -13.35
N LEU A 69 -13.00 -4.31 -13.75
CA LEU A 69 -13.50 -2.96 -13.97
C LEU A 69 -14.33 -2.97 -15.26
N PHE A 70 -15.55 -2.46 -15.19
CA PHE A 70 -16.52 -2.43 -16.30
C PHE A 70 -16.83 -3.81 -16.90
N ASN A 71 -16.59 -4.88 -16.14
CA ASN A 71 -16.73 -6.28 -16.59
C ASN A 71 -15.83 -6.66 -17.79
N LEU A 72 -14.79 -5.88 -18.08
CA LEU A 72 -13.80 -6.18 -19.12
C LEU A 72 -12.74 -7.16 -18.59
N ALA A 73 -12.35 -8.15 -19.41
CA ALA A 73 -11.40 -9.18 -19.00
C ALA A 73 -9.97 -8.63 -18.91
N GLU A 74 -9.67 -7.63 -19.73
CA GLU A 74 -8.41 -6.90 -19.82
C GLU A 74 -8.19 -6.01 -18.61
N LEU A 75 -9.26 -5.55 -17.96
CA LEU A 75 -9.24 -4.71 -16.76
C LEU A 75 -9.53 -5.52 -15.50
N ARG A 76 -8.95 -6.72 -15.42
CA ARG A 76 -9.01 -7.55 -14.22
C ARG A 76 -8.02 -7.04 -13.17
N TYR A 77 -8.42 -7.14 -11.92
CA TYR A 77 -7.57 -6.90 -10.77
C TYR A 77 -7.66 -8.10 -9.83
N THR A 78 -6.52 -8.57 -9.35
CA THR A 78 -6.41 -9.68 -8.41
C THR A 78 -5.45 -9.32 -7.31
N ASN A 79 -5.75 -9.73 -6.08
CA ASN A 79 -4.92 -9.41 -4.93
C ASN A 79 -4.98 -10.49 -3.87
N GLY A 80 -3.81 -10.98 -3.43
CA GLY A 80 -3.66 -11.76 -2.23
C GLY A 80 -3.10 -10.92 -1.10
N ILE A 81 -3.79 -10.88 0.04
CA ILE A 81 -3.41 -10.11 1.22
C ILE A 81 -3.19 -11.06 2.39
N PHE A 82 -2.14 -10.82 3.15
CA PHE A 82 -1.83 -11.49 4.41
C PHE A 82 -1.47 -10.44 5.45
N SER A 83 -2.00 -10.56 6.66
CA SER A 83 -1.52 -9.77 7.80
C SER A 83 -1.54 -10.56 9.10
N LEU A 84 -0.51 -10.32 9.90
CA LEU A 84 -0.30 -10.98 11.18
C LEU A 84 -0.01 -9.91 12.24
N PRO A 85 -0.91 -9.71 13.21
CA PRO A 85 -0.61 -8.91 14.38
C PRO A 85 0.26 -9.71 15.33
N LEU A 86 1.30 -9.04 15.81
CA LEU A 86 2.15 -9.39 16.93
C LEU A 86 1.88 -8.34 18.01
N ARG A 87 2.23 -8.64 19.27
CA ARG A 87 1.88 -7.82 20.45
C ARG A 87 1.90 -6.29 20.22
N ASP A 88 3.07 -5.73 19.90
CA ASP A 88 3.24 -4.28 19.64
C ASP A 88 3.56 -3.99 18.16
N TRP A 89 3.46 -5.00 17.29
CA TRP A 89 3.91 -4.94 15.90
C TRP A 89 2.87 -5.54 14.97
N GLY A 90 2.65 -4.92 13.81
CA GLY A 90 1.91 -5.53 12.72
C GLY A 90 2.86 -5.87 11.58
N VAL A 91 2.70 -7.03 10.96
CA VAL A 91 3.34 -7.32 9.68
C VAL A 91 2.29 -7.68 8.64
N GLY A 92 2.57 -7.31 7.39
CA GLY A 92 1.68 -7.57 6.26
C GLY A 92 2.44 -7.89 5.00
N ALA A 93 1.81 -8.64 4.12
CA ALA A 93 2.30 -8.89 2.77
C ALA A 93 1.12 -8.85 1.79
N SER A 94 1.37 -8.36 0.57
CA SER A 94 0.43 -8.50 -0.53
C SER A 94 1.11 -8.82 -1.85
N VAL A 95 0.35 -9.47 -2.73
CA VAL A 95 0.68 -9.63 -4.14
C VAL A 95 -0.54 -9.20 -4.94
N GLU A 96 -0.34 -8.22 -5.81
CA GLU A 96 -1.38 -7.57 -6.58
C GLU A 96 -1.04 -7.67 -8.05
N SER A 97 -2.04 -7.95 -8.88
CA SER A 97 -1.90 -7.94 -10.33
C SER A 97 -3.08 -7.26 -10.98
N PHE A 98 -2.79 -6.31 -11.86
CA PHE A 98 -3.75 -5.59 -12.68
C PHE A 98 -3.44 -5.84 -14.16
N GLY A 99 -4.48 -5.94 -14.99
CA GLY A 99 -4.34 -6.00 -16.44
C GLY A 99 -4.42 -7.40 -17.06
N GLY A 100 -4.14 -7.45 -18.36
CA GLY A 100 -4.25 -8.62 -19.23
C GLY A 100 -2.94 -8.94 -19.96
N ASN A 101 -3.04 -9.53 -21.14
CA ASN A 101 -1.86 -9.94 -21.93
C ASN A 101 -1.14 -8.74 -22.56
N LEU A 102 -1.89 -7.73 -23.01
CA LEU A 102 -1.33 -6.53 -23.66
C LEU A 102 -0.56 -5.63 -22.68
N TYR A 103 -1.07 -5.55 -21.44
CA TYR A 103 -0.54 -4.70 -20.38
C TYR A 103 -0.83 -5.36 -19.05
N SER A 104 0.20 -5.53 -18.22
CA SER A 104 0.04 -6.00 -16.86
C SER A 104 0.96 -5.26 -15.89
N GLU A 105 0.42 -5.04 -14.71
CA GLU A 105 1.11 -4.50 -13.55
C GLU A 105 1.12 -5.56 -12.45
N THR A 106 2.25 -5.72 -11.78
CA THR A 106 2.37 -6.57 -10.59
C THR A 106 3.05 -5.80 -9.48
N ARG A 107 2.44 -5.80 -8.30
CA ARG A 107 3.00 -5.18 -7.10
C ARG A 107 3.09 -6.19 -5.98
N ILE A 108 4.27 -6.33 -5.40
CA ILE A 108 4.48 -7.09 -4.17
C ILE A 108 4.76 -6.09 -3.06
N THR A 109 4.01 -6.19 -1.96
CA THR A 109 4.19 -5.32 -0.79
C THR A 109 4.62 -6.14 0.41
N LEU A 110 5.61 -5.66 1.14
CA LEU A 110 5.94 -6.12 2.49
C LEU A 110 5.79 -4.94 3.44
N ASN A 111 5.15 -5.17 4.58
CA ASN A 111 4.81 -4.14 5.53
C ASN A 111 5.21 -4.56 6.95
N ALA A 112 5.68 -3.58 7.71
CA ALA A 112 5.85 -3.67 9.14
C ALA A 112 5.42 -2.37 9.80
N ALA A 113 4.71 -2.47 10.91
CA ALA A 113 4.31 -1.32 11.71
C ALA A 113 4.44 -1.64 13.19
N ARG A 114 4.53 -0.58 13.99
CA ARG A 114 4.69 -0.68 15.43
C ARG A 114 3.79 0.32 16.13
N VAL A 115 3.18 -0.13 17.22
CA VAL A 115 2.47 0.73 18.17
C VAL A 115 3.49 1.47 19.05
N MET A 116 3.24 2.75 19.29
CA MET A 116 4.08 3.69 20.02
C MET A 116 3.21 4.57 20.94
N LEU A 117 3.85 5.24 21.91
CA LEU A 117 3.19 6.17 22.85
C LEU A 117 1.91 5.60 23.50
N SER A 118 2.03 4.49 24.23
CA SER A 118 0.92 3.87 24.99
C SER A 118 -0.36 3.69 24.16
N ASP A 119 -0.21 3.05 23.00
CA ASP A 119 -1.30 2.69 22.09
C ASP A 119 -2.02 3.83 21.37
N ARG A 120 -1.48 5.05 21.43
CA ARG A 120 -2.06 6.23 20.75
C ARG A 120 -1.43 6.57 19.42
N LEU A 121 -0.17 6.21 19.20
CA LEU A 121 0.52 6.47 17.94
C LEU A 121 0.95 5.15 17.32
N SER A 122 0.81 5.01 16.01
CA SER A 122 1.40 3.89 15.28
C SER A 122 2.19 4.43 14.11
N ALA A 123 3.34 3.83 13.85
CA ALA A 123 4.18 4.13 12.72
C ALA A 123 4.40 2.87 11.89
N GLY A 124 4.34 3.00 10.57
CA GLY A 124 4.49 1.89 9.66
C GLY A 124 5.37 2.22 8.47
N PHE A 125 5.94 1.17 7.91
CA PHE A 125 6.76 1.20 6.71
C PHE A 125 6.34 0.07 5.78
N SER A 126 6.26 0.35 4.49
CA SER A 126 6.05 -0.66 3.46
C SER A 126 7.12 -0.52 2.38
N ALA A 127 7.65 -1.66 1.96
CA ALA A 127 8.47 -1.77 0.76
C ALA A 127 7.64 -2.41 -0.35
N HIS A 128 7.79 -1.91 -1.56
CA HIS A 128 7.03 -2.32 -2.73
C HIS A 128 7.98 -2.69 -3.87
N LEU A 129 7.75 -3.84 -4.48
CA LEU A 129 8.36 -4.21 -5.76
C LEU A 129 7.31 -4.08 -6.83
N TYR A 130 7.54 -3.18 -7.78
CA TYR A 130 6.67 -2.92 -8.92
C TYR A 130 7.25 -3.57 -10.16
N ARG A 131 6.39 -4.13 -11.00
CA ARG A 131 6.75 -4.65 -12.32
C ARG A 131 5.66 -4.31 -13.32
N ILE A 132 6.05 -3.75 -14.45
CA ILE A 132 5.17 -3.53 -15.61
C ILE A 132 5.63 -4.46 -16.73
N SER A 133 4.67 -5.02 -17.46
CA SER A 133 4.90 -5.74 -18.70
C SER A 133 3.93 -5.25 -19.76
N VAL A 134 4.45 -4.89 -20.92
CA VAL A 134 3.67 -4.43 -22.08
C VAL A 134 4.05 -5.32 -23.27
N GLU A 135 3.06 -5.77 -24.03
CA GLU A 135 3.32 -6.59 -25.22
C GLU A 135 4.22 -5.85 -26.21
N ASN A 136 5.22 -6.55 -26.76
CA ASN A 136 6.25 -6.01 -27.66
C ASN A 136 7.24 -5.02 -27.03
N TYR A 137 7.23 -4.86 -25.71
CA TYR A 137 8.22 -4.06 -24.97
C TYR A 137 8.87 -4.88 -23.86
N GLU A 138 10.02 -4.41 -23.39
CA GLU A 138 10.73 -5.03 -22.27
C GLU A 138 9.98 -4.79 -20.95
N SER A 139 9.95 -5.80 -20.08
CA SER A 139 9.38 -5.68 -18.75
C SER A 139 10.33 -4.91 -17.84
N THR A 140 9.85 -3.84 -17.23
CA THR A 140 10.63 -3.00 -16.30
C THR A 140 10.10 -3.17 -14.88
N GLY A 141 11.00 -3.11 -13.89
CA GLY A 141 10.63 -3.12 -12.48
C GLY A 141 11.27 -1.97 -11.72
N THR A 142 10.66 -1.59 -10.60
CA THR A 142 11.19 -0.58 -9.69
C THR A 142 10.84 -0.91 -8.24
N VAL A 143 11.55 -0.28 -7.31
CA VAL A 143 11.29 -0.40 -5.87
C VAL A 143 10.71 0.91 -5.37
N GLY A 144 9.68 0.83 -4.54
CA GLY A 144 9.16 1.98 -3.82
C GLY A 144 9.03 1.72 -2.34
N VAL A 145 8.88 2.80 -1.60
CA VAL A 145 8.71 2.77 -0.16
C VAL A 145 7.56 3.69 0.23
N SER A 146 6.80 3.27 1.24
CA SER A 146 5.72 4.05 1.83
C SER A 146 5.93 4.12 3.34
N VAL A 147 5.71 5.29 3.92
CA VAL A 147 5.75 5.50 5.37
C VAL A 147 4.38 5.99 5.81
N GLY A 148 3.89 5.45 6.93
CA GLY A 148 2.58 5.78 7.47
C GLY A 148 2.67 6.16 8.94
N LEU A 149 1.81 7.09 9.35
CA LEU A 149 1.55 7.40 10.75
C LEU A 149 0.04 7.31 10.97
N LEU A 150 -0.35 6.85 12.16
CA LEU A 150 -1.72 6.80 12.60
C LEU A 150 -1.77 7.26 14.05
N TYR A 151 -2.70 8.17 14.37
CA TYR A 151 -2.93 8.64 15.72
C TYR A 151 -4.37 8.31 16.13
N SER A 152 -4.53 7.67 17.29
CA SER A 152 -5.82 7.38 17.91
C SER A 152 -6.03 8.31 19.10
N LEU A 153 -7.23 8.90 19.17
CA LEU A 153 -7.68 9.75 20.27
C LEU A 153 -8.12 8.92 21.48
#